data_AF-A0AAN9V921-F1
#
_entry.id   AF-A0AAN9V921-F1
#
_cell.length_a   1.000
_cell.length_b   1.000
_cell.length_c   1.000
_cell.angle_alpha   90.00
_cell.angle_beta   90.00
_cell.angle_gamma   90.00
#
_symmetry.space_group_name_H-M   'P 1'
#
loop_
_entity.id
_entity.type
_entity.pdbx_description
1 polymer ?
#
loop_
_entity_poly.entity_id
_entity_poly.type
_entity_poly.pdbx_seq_one_letter_code
_entity_poly.pdbx_strand_id
1 'polypeptide(L)'
;MMSVIFVGPEDKGMPFMQPFIDNGPLRQNVSMLPWNRLIKENRFGADAFACMKGGKHAVFGLNIDNFDVATYVDLVDQFDTFYAKNPSLVASILVLELFPNAVTKSVADEATAYPYRDTLGYLFLSFVLPDEAAAPVAEQFAAAMRERLVATGSKGKSLSVT
;
A
#
# COMPACT_ATOMS: atom_id res chain seq x y z
N MET A 1 9.88 0.10 -1.10
CA MET A 1 9.87 1.36 -1.90
C MET A 1 8.97 2.35 -1.19
N MET A 2 9.33 3.63 -1.18
CA MET A 2 8.53 4.71 -0.58
C MET A 2 8.43 5.87 -1.57
N SER A 3 7.29 6.52 -1.61
CA SER A 3 7.03 7.71 -2.43
C SER A 3 6.34 8.76 -1.60
N VAL A 4 6.83 10.00 -1.68
CA VAL A 4 6.27 11.15 -0.97
C VAL A 4 5.98 12.23 -2.01
N ILE A 5 4.74 12.69 -2.05
CA ILE A 5 4.26 13.61 -3.08
C ILE A 5 3.81 14.89 -2.38
N PHE A 6 4.42 16.01 -2.76
CA PHE A 6 4.00 17.34 -2.34
C PHE A 6 3.46 18.10 -3.56
N VAL A 7 2.28 18.70 -3.42
CA VAL A 7 1.67 19.53 -4.48
C VAL A 7 1.93 20.99 -4.15
N GLY A 8 2.92 21.58 -4.81
CA GLY A 8 3.26 22.99 -4.63
C GLY A 8 4.72 23.29 -5.00
N PRO A 9 5.22 24.47 -4.62
CA PRO A 9 6.61 24.85 -4.84
C PRO A 9 7.61 23.92 -4.12
N GLU A 10 8.75 23.69 -4.76
CA GLU A 10 9.80 22.80 -4.25
C GLU A 10 10.33 23.22 -2.88
N ASP A 11 10.56 24.51 -2.67
CA ASP A 11 11.06 25.06 -1.39
C ASP A 11 10.12 24.81 -0.22
N LYS A 12 8.81 24.67 -0.49
CA LYS A 12 7.80 24.34 0.52
C LYS A 12 7.66 22.84 0.75
N GLY A 13 7.91 22.02 -0.27
CA GLY A 13 7.85 20.57 -0.17
C GLY A 13 9.08 19.95 0.49
N MET A 14 10.26 20.51 0.22
CA MET A 14 11.53 19.94 0.66
C MET A 14 11.63 19.70 2.17
N PRO A 15 11.20 20.63 3.06
CA PRO A 15 11.24 20.38 4.50
C PRO A 15 10.47 19.12 4.95
N PHE A 16 9.40 18.75 4.25
CA PHE A 16 8.63 17.53 4.53
C PHE A 16 9.30 16.26 3.99
N MET A 17 10.12 16.39 2.94
CA MET A 17 10.83 15.26 2.33
C MET A 17 12.18 15.00 3.00
N GLN A 18 12.80 16.02 3.59
CA GLN A 18 14.14 15.96 4.16
C GLN A 18 14.36 14.80 5.15
N PRO A 19 13.42 14.50 6.09
CA PRO A 19 13.61 13.37 7.00
C PRO A 19 13.78 12.01 6.29
N PHE A 20 13.17 11.84 5.13
CA PHE A 20 13.29 10.61 4.33
C PHE A 20 14.59 10.57 3.52
N ILE A 21 15.08 11.73 3.08
CA ILE A 21 16.36 11.87 2.40
C ILE A 21 17.51 11.60 3.37
N ASP A 22 17.45 12.17 4.57
CA ASP A 22 18.47 12.07 5.61
C ASP A 22 18.61 10.64 6.17
N ASN A 23 17.59 9.80 6.00
CA ASN A 23 17.62 8.38 6.39
C ASN A 23 18.43 7.51 5.40
N GLY A 24 19.10 8.09 4.41
CA GLY A 24 20.07 7.40 3.55
C GLY A 24 19.47 6.26 2.72
N PRO A 25 18.45 6.52 1.88
CA PRO A 25 17.87 5.49 1.02
C PRO A 25 18.91 4.93 0.03
N LEU A 26 18.84 3.62 -0.24
CA LEU A 26 19.74 2.96 -1.20
C LEU A 26 19.68 3.58 -2.61
N ARG A 27 18.52 4.10 -2.99
CA ARG A 27 18.28 4.85 -4.22
C ARG A 27 17.26 5.94 -3.94
N GLN A 28 17.47 7.11 -4.51
CA GLN A 28 16.54 8.23 -4.42
C GLN A 28 16.33 8.89 -5.77
N ASN A 29 15.14 9.45 -5.96
CA ASN A 29 14.83 10.38 -7.03
C ASN A 29 13.91 11.45 -6.45
N VAL A 30 14.42 12.68 -6.39
CA VAL A 30 13.67 13.86 -5.94
C VAL A 30 13.55 14.77 -7.15
N SER A 31 12.33 14.95 -7.63
CA SER A 31 12.07 15.66 -8.89
C SER A 31 10.76 16.44 -8.82
N MET A 32 10.79 17.66 -9.35
CA MET A 32 9.57 18.41 -9.66
C MET A 32 8.94 17.85 -10.94
N LEU A 33 7.67 17.46 -10.86
CA LEU A 33 6.94 16.85 -11.97
C LEU A 33 5.68 17.65 -12.32
N PRO A 34 5.33 17.79 -13.61
CA PRO A 34 4.00 18.27 -13.97
C PRO A 34 2.95 17.21 -13.62
N TRP A 35 1.74 17.67 -13.27
CA TRP A 35 0.66 16.80 -12.77
C TRP A 35 0.34 15.60 -13.68
N ASN A 36 0.36 15.81 -15.00
CA ASN A 36 0.07 14.77 -15.99
C ASN A 36 1.11 13.64 -16.06
N ARG A 37 2.28 13.81 -15.43
CA ARG A 37 3.34 12.79 -15.37
C ARG A 37 3.37 12.03 -14.04
N LEU A 38 2.67 12.52 -13.02
CA LEU A 38 2.77 12.02 -11.65
C LEU A 38 2.57 10.50 -11.56
N ILE A 39 1.46 9.97 -12.10
CA ILE A 39 1.15 8.54 -12.01
C ILE A 39 2.22 7.68 -12.68
N LYS A 40 2.79 8.15 -13.80
CA LYS A 40 3.85 7.43 -14.51
C LYS A 40 5.16 7.39 -13.72
N GLU A 41 5.41 8.35 -12.85
CA GLU A 41 6.75 8.59 -12.27
C GLU A 41 6.85 8.43 -10.76
N ASN A 42 5.73 8.54 -10.04
CA ASN A 42 5.68 8.54 -8.57
C ASN A 42 6.21 7.24 -7.91
N ARG A 43 6.51 6.19 -8.67
CA ARG A 43 7.04 4.90 -8.19
C ARG A 43 8.20 4.40 -9.05
N PHE A 44 9.09 5.29 -9.49
CA PHE A 44 10.19 4.95 -10.42
C PHE A 44 9.71 4.26 -11.71
N GLY A 45 8.47 4.55 -12.15
CA GLY A 45 7.89 3.90 -13.32
C GLY A 45 7.39 2.46 -13.12
N ALA A 46 7.26 2.00 -11.87
CA ALA A 46 6.82 0.63 -11.55
C ALA A 46 5.45 0.26 -12.15
N ASP A 47 4.57 1.24 -12.37
CA ASP A 47 3.24 1.02 -12.95
C ASP A 47 3.28 0.33 -14.32
N ALA A 48 4.31 0.59 -15.15
CA ALA A 48 4.45 -0.08 -16.43
C ALA A 48 4.59 -1.60 -16.29
N PHE A 49 5.27 -2.07 -15.24
CA PHE A 49 5.40 -3.49 -14.93
C PHE A 49 4.11 -4.06 -14.35
N ALA A 50 3.44 -3.32 -13.47
CA ALA A 50 2.18 -3.74 -12.85
C ALA A 50 1.03 -3.88 -13.87
N CYS A 51 1.06 -3.13 -14.97
CA CYS A 51 0.04 -3.17 -16.03
C CYS A 51 0.33 -4.19 -17.15
N MET A 52 1.37 -5.03 -17.02
CA MET A 52 1.62 -6.10 -17.98
C MET A 52 0.48 -7.12 -17.94
N LYS A 53 -0.08 -7.45 -19.11
CA LYS A 53 -1.19 -8.39 -19.23
C LYS A 53 -0.74 -9.83 -18.97
N GLY A 54 -1.67 -10.66 -18.48
CA GLY A 54 -1.50 -12.12 -18.39
C GLY A 54 -1.04 -12.65 -17.03
N GLY A 55 -0.70 -11.77 -16.09
CA GLY A 55 -0.46 -12.16 -14.69
C GLY A 55 -1.75 -12.54 -13.98
N LYS A 56 -1.73 -13.63 -13.21
CA LYS A 56 -2.79 -13.95 -12.24
C LYS A 56 -2.45 -13.27 -10.92
N HIS A 57 -3.43 -12.61 -10.33
CA HIS A 57 -3.25 -11.89 -9.08
C HIS A 57 -4.37 -12.18 -8.09
N ALA A 58 -4.01 -12.25 -6.82
CA ALA A 58 -4.96 -12.16 -5.71
C ALA A 58 -4.66 -10.87 -4.92
N VAL A 59 -5.68 -10.05 -4.67
CA VAL A 59 -5.53 -8.76 -4.00
C VAL A 59 -6.46 -8.66 -2.80
N PHE A 60 -5.90 -8.33 -1.64
CA PHE A 60 -6.64 -8.23 -0.39
C PHE A 60 -6.41 -6.87 0.24
N GLY A 61 -7.48 -6.09 0.39
CA GLY A 61 -7.43 -4.73 0.89
C GLY A 61 -8.06 -4.52 2.26
N LEU A 62 -7.68 -3.42 2.92
CA LEU A 62 -8.35 -2.88 4.09
C LEU A 62 -8.13 -1.37 4.22
N ASN A 63 -9.03 -0.71 4.92
CA ASN A 63 -8.88 0.68 5.31
C ASN A 63 -8.10 0.75 6.63
N ILE A 64 -7.22 1.75 6.73
CA ILE A 64 -6.37 1.96 7.89
C ILE A 64 -6.91 3.19 8.61
N ASP A 65 -7.33 3.06 9.86
CA ASP A 65 -7.74 4.21 10.69
C ASP A 65 -6.63 4.65 11.64
N ASN A 66 -5.73 3.72 12.02
CA ASN A 66 -4.61 3.98 12.92
C ASN A 66 -3.31 3.38 12.36
N PHE A 67 -2.20 4.05 12.62
CA PHE A 67 -0.87 3.60 12.23
C PHE A 67 -0.05 3.17 13.45
N ASP A 68 -0.15 1.90 13.82
CA ASP A 68 0.66 1.33 14.90
C ASP A 68 2.02 0.85 14.37
N VAL A 69 3.09 1.56 14.72
CA VAL A 69 4.43 1.30 14.19
C VAL A 69 4.88 -0.15 14.41
N ALA A 70 4.59 -0.74 15.58
CA ALA A 70 5.00 -2.11 15.89
C ALA A 70 4.30 -3.14 14.99
N THR A 71 3.00 -2.96 14.72
CA THR A 71 2.26 -3.81 13.77
C THR A 71 2.84 -3.74 12.36
N TYR A 72 3.24 -2.56 11.89
CA TYR A 72 3.81 -2.43 10.54
C TYR A 72 5.22 -3.02 10.44
N VAL A 73 6.02 -2.93 11.50
CA VAL A 73 7.32 -3.62 11.57
C VAL A 73 7.10 -5.14 11.53
N ASP A 74 6.21 -5.69 12.37
CA ASP A 74 5.88 -7.13 12.34
C ASP A 74 5.39 -7.53 10.95
N LEU A 75 4.52 -6.75 10.31
CA LEU A 75 4.00 -7.05 8.98
C LEU A 75 5.12 -7.20 7.94
N VAL A 76 6.13 -6.33 7.96
CA VAL A 76 7.29 -6.44 7.05
C VAL A 76 8.11 -7.69 7.36
N ASP A 77 8.33 -8.03 8.62
CA ASP A 77 9.04 -9.24 9.04
C ASP A 77 8.29 -10.53 8.64
N GLN A 78 6.95 -10.50 8.69
CA GLN A 78 6.11 -11.60 8.22
C GLN A 78 6.25 -11.79 6.69
N PHE A 79 6.38 -10.71 5.93
CA PHE A 79 6.64 -10.80 4.49
C PHE A 79 8.02 -11.40 4.18
N ASP A 80 9.06 -11.02 4.91
CA ASP A 80 10.39 -11.64 4.77
C ASP A 80 10.33 -13.16 5.00
N THR A 81 9.70 -13.57 6.10
CA THR A 81 9.48 -14.99 6.41
C THR A 81 8.64 -15.69 5.33
N PHE A 82 7.61 -15.01 4.81
CA PHE A 82 6.74 -15.54 3.76
C PHE A 82 7.52 -15.79 2.47
N TYR A 83 8.38 -14.87 2.05
CA TYR A 83 9.22 -15.03 0.86
C TYR A 83 10.24 -16.16 1.01
N ALA A 84 10.86 -16.27 2.19
CA ALA A 84 11.81 -17.36 2.47
C ALA A 84 11.15 -18.75 2.36
N LYS A 85 9.88 -18.86 2.80
CA LYS A 85 9.11 -20.11 2.73
C LYS A 85 8.48 -20.37 1.36
N ASN A 86 8.17 -19.31 0.62
CA ASN A 86 7.47 -19.38 -0.67
C ASN A 86 8.22 -18.58 -1.75
N PRO A 87 9.40 -19.04 -2.23
CA PRO A 87 10.20 -18.28 -3.18
C PRO A 87 9.48 -17.95 -4.50
N SER A 88 8.52 -18.79 -4.91
CA SER A 88 7.70 -18.56 -6.11
C SER A 88 6.74 -17.36 -5.98
N LEU A 89 6.52 -16.86 -4.76
CA LEU A 89 5.63 -15.72 -4.47
C LEU A 89 6.39 -14.43 -4.15
N VAL A 90 7.71 -14.38 -4.40
CA VAL A 90 8.58 -13.22 -4.08
C VAL A 90 8.18 -11.92 -4.80
N ALA A 91 7.46 -12.02 -5.93
CA ALA A 91 6.95 -10.86 -6.65
C ALA A 91 5.69 -10.23 -6.01
N SER A 92 5.15 -10.86 -4.96
CA SER A 92 4.01 -10.32 -4.19
C SER A 92 4.44 -9.08 -3.40
N ILE A 93 3.52 -8.13 -3.18
CA ILE A 93 3.83 -6.85 -2.55
C ILE A 93 2.81 -6.50 -1.46
N LEU A 94 3.30 -5.77 -0.46
CA LEU A 94 2.51 -4.96 0.46
C LEU A 94 2.54 -3.50 -0.02
N VAL A 95 1.38 -2.85 -0.09
CA VAL A 95 1.28 -1.43 -0.41
C VAL A 95 0.42 -0.74 0.64
N LEU A 96 0.96 0.33 1.22
CA LEU A 96 0.24 1.27 2.05
C LEU A 96 0.21 2.62 1.33
N GLU A 97 -0.98 3.18 1.20
CA GLU A 97 -1.21 4.49 0.60
C GLU A 97 -1.89 5.40 1.61
N LEU A 98 -1.23 6.52 1.92
CA LEU A 98 -1.75 7.56 2.80
C LEU A 98 -2.08 8.78 1.95
N PHE A 99 -3.33 9.24 2.01
CA PHE A 99 -3.80 10.37 1.23
C PHE A 99 -4.32 11.48 2.16
N PRO A 100 -4.18 12.77 1.76
CA PRO A 100 -4.86 13.85 2.46
C PRO A 100 -6.37 13.60 2.47
N ASN A 101 -6.97 13.49 3.65
CA ASN A 101 -8.37 13.08 3.83
C ASN A 101 -9.29 14.22 4.31
N ALA A 102 -8.81 15.47 4.36
CA ALA A 102 -9.60 16.60 4.85
C ALA A 102 -10.93 16.78 4.08
N VAL A 103 -10.91 16.61 2.75
CA VAL A 103 -12.11 16.72 1.90
C VAL A 103 -13.00 15.48 2.00
N THR A 104 -12.44 14.28 2.13
CA THR A 104 -13.25 13.07 2.28
C THR A 104 -13.99 13.10 3.62
N LYS A 105 -13.32 13.53 4.69
CA LYS A 105 -13.89 13.71 6.05
C LYS A 105 -15.03 14.72 6.12
N SER A 106 -15.10 15.71 5.21
CA SER A 106 -16.20 16.67 5.21
C SER A 106 -17.51 16.12 4.61
N VAL A 107 -17.48 14.91 4.07
CA VAL A 107 -18.65 14.22 3.50
C VAL A 107 -19.11 13.14 4.49
N ALA A 108 -20.42 13.08 4.78
CA ALA A 108 -20.97 12.04 5.65
C ALA A 108 -20.81 10.63 5.04
N ASP A 109 -20.66 9.61 5.89
CA ASP A 109 -20.48 8.22 5.46
C ASP A 109 -21.68 7.71 4.64
N GLU A 110 -22.89 8.16 4.95
CA GLU A 110 -24.13 7.76 4.29
C GLU A 110 -24.40 8.49 2.97
N ALA A 111 -23.60 9.52 2.62
CA ALA A 111 -23.84 10.33 1.43
C ALA A 111 -23.61 9.55 0.12
N THR A 112 -22.94 8.39 0.18
CA THR A 112 -22.66 7.53 -0.97
C THR A 112 -22.58 6.06 -0.55
N ALA A 113 -22.39 5.15 -1.51
CA ALA A 113 -22.13 3.74 -1.23
C ALA A 113 -20.78 3.44 -0.52
N TYR A 114 -19.87 4.42 -0.40
CA TYR A 114 -18.58 4.25 0.30
C TYR A 114 -18.57 4.98 1.65
N PRO A 115 -18.66 4.25 2.79
CA PRO A 115 -18.88 4.82 4.12
C PRO A 115 -17.61 4.90 4.98
N TYR A 116 -16.42 5.00 4.38
CA TYR A 116 -15.16 5.05 5.13
C TYR A 116 -14.45 6.39 4.91
N ARG A 117 -15.16 7.49 5.19
CA ARG A 117 -14.74 8.85 4.85
C ARG A 117 -13.58 9.36 5.70
N ASP A 118 -13.45 8.82 6.91
CA ASP A 118 -12.46 9.20 7.90
C ASP A 118 -11.19 8.32 7.91
N THR A 119 -11.06 7.38 6.96
CA THR A 119 -9.87 6.51 6.89
C THR A 119 -8.58 7.32 6.77
N LEU A 120 -7.53 6.90 7.47
CA LEU A 120 -6.18 7.47 7.36
C LEU A 120 -5.52 7.08 6.03
N GLY A 121 -5.79 5.86 5.57
CA GLY A 121 -5.22 5.35 4.33
C GLY A 121 -5.85 4.05 3.86
N TYR A 122 -5.26 3.50 2.82
CA TYR A 122 -5.62 2.20 2.26
C TYR A 122 -4.38 1.31 2.24
N LEU A 123 -4.57 0.05 2.62
CA LEU A 123 -3.53 -0.97 2.53
C LEU A 123 -4.04 -2.11 1.66
N PHE A 124 -3.17 -2.64 0.80
CA PHE A 124 -3.45 -3.88 0.11
C PHE A 124 -2.23 -4.79 0.00
N LEU A 125 -2.54 -6.08 -0.01
CA LEU A 125 -1.62 -7.18 -0.25
C LEU A 125 -1.91 -7.68 -1.66
N SER A 126 -0.94 -7.64 -2.56
CA SER A 126 -1.09 -8.11 -3.94
C SER A 126 -0.13 -9.26 -4.20
N PHE A 127 -0.66 -10.41 -4.56
CA PHE A 127 0.11 -11.63 -4.82
C PHE A 127 0.16 -11.90 -6.31
N VAL A 128 1.35 -12.13 -6.84
CA VAL A 128 1.53 -12.62 -8.22
C VAL A 128 1.50 -14.14 -8.16
N LEU A 129 0.47 -14.75 -8.73
CA LEU A 129 0.24 -16.19 -8.63
C LEU A 129 0.92 -16.91 -9.81
N PRO A 130 1.94 -17.76 -9.56
CA PRO A 130 2.59 -18.54 -10.61
C PRO A 130 1.68 -19.65 -11.16
N ASP A 131 0.79 -20.18 -10.32
CA ASP A 131 -0.18 -21.23 -10.63
C ASP A 131 -1.37 -21.19 -9.66
N GLU A 132 -2.35 -22.08 -9.86
CA GLU A 132 -3.55 -22.18 -9.01
C GLU A 132 -3.23 -22.69 -7.59
N ALA A 133 -2.16 -23.45 -7.40
CA ALA A 133 -1.81 -24.00 -6.09
C ALA A 133 -1.26 -22.93 -5.14
N ALA A 134 -0.80 -21.80 -5.68
CA ALA A 134 -0.35 -20.66 -4.90
C ALA A 134 -1.49 -19.83 -4.28
N ALA A 135 -2.71 -19.89 -4.82
CA ALA A 135 -3.81 -19.05 -4.36
C ALA A 135 -4.19 -19.32 -2.88
N PRO A 136 -4.36 -20.57 -2.41
CA PRO A 136 -4.66 -20.83 -1.00
C PRO A 136 -3.56 -20.36 -0.04
N VAL A 137 -2.29 -20.41 -0.47
CA VAL A 137 -1.15 -19.94 0.32
C VAL A 137 -1.19 -18.42 0.48
N ALA A 138 -1.48 -17.70 -0.61
CA ALA A 138 -1.68 -16.26 -0.60
C ALA A 138 -2.88 -15.84 0.26
N GLU A 139 -4.02 -16.53 0.11
CA GLU A 139 -5.24 -16.28 0.89
C GLU A 139 -5.02 -16.47 2.39
N GLN A 140 -4.39 -17.58 2.79
CA GLN A 140 -4.11 -17.86 4.19
C GLN A 140 -3.22 -16.78 4.82
N PHE A 141 -2.13 -16.42 4.12
CA PHE A 141 -1.22 -15.39 4.60
C PHE A 141 -1.92 -14.02 4.67
N ALA A 142 -2.67 -13.64 3.63
CA ALA A 142 -3.42 -12.39 3.59
C ALA A 142 -4.47 -12.28 4.70
N ALA A 143 -5.19 -13.37 4.98
CA ALA A 143 -6.15 -13.41 6.08
C ALA A 143 -5.48 -13.14 7.43
N ALA A 144 -4.37 -13.82 7.71
CA ALA A 144 -3.62 -13.63 8.95
C ALA A 144 -3.07 -12.20 9.10
N MET A 145 -2.56 -11.59 8.03
CA MET A 145 -2.05 -10.23 8.07
C MET A 145 -3.16 -9.19 8.30
N ARG A 146 -4.33 -9.40 7.68
CA ARG A 146 -5.50 -8.53 7.89
C ARG A 146 -6.04 -8.63 9.30
N GLU A 147 -6.06 -9.81 9.90
CA GLU A 147 -6.47 -10.00 11.30
C GLU A 147 -5.57 -9.21 12.26
N ARG A 148 -4.24 -9.26 12.06
CA ARG A 148 -3.27 -8.46 12.83
C ARG A 148 -3.53 -6.97 12.72
N LEU A 149 -3.74 -6.47 11.50
CA LEU A 149 -4.00 -5.04 11.26
C LEU A 149 -5.32 -4.58 11.87
N VAL A 150 -6.35 -5.42 11.85
CA VAL A 150 -7.64 -5.13 12.49
C VAL A 150 -7.50 -5.08 14.02
N ALA A 151 -6.70 -5.98 14.61
CA ALA A 151 -6.48 -6.00 16.06
C ALA A 151 -5.87 -4.70 16.62
N THR A 152 -5.13 -3.94 15.80
CA THR A 152 -4.48 -2.69 16.21
C THR A 152 -5.15 -1.43 15.66
N GLY A 153 -6.41 -1.54 15.20
CA GLY A 153 -7.26 -0.40 14.91
C GLY A 153 -7.55 -0.13 13.43
N SER A 154 -7.18 -1.02 12.51
CA SER A 154 -7.63 -0.90 11.11
C SER A 154 -9.08 -1.38 10.95
N LYS A 155 -9.85 -0.76 10.06
CA LYS A 155 -11.21 -1.20 9.73
C LYS A 155 -11.27 -1.79 8.33
N GLY A 156 -11.88 -2.95 8.20
CA GLY A 156 -12.18 -3.49 6.88
C GLY A 156 -13.25 -4.55 7.00
N LYS A 157 -14.24 -4.53 6.10
CA LYS A 157 -14.96 -5.76 5.82
C LYS A 157 -13.99 -6.72 5.15
N SER A 158 -13.90 -7.94 5.64
CA SER A 158 -13.40 -9.04 4.83
C SER A 158 -14.23 -9.08 3.56
N LEU A 159 -13.70 -8.60 2.43
CA LEU A 159 -14.23 -8.98 1.12
C LEU A 159 -13.66 -10.37 0.85
N SER A 160 -14.26 -11.37 1.49
CA SER A 160 -14.20 -12.74 1.00
C SER A 160 -15.05 -12.75 -0.27
N VAL A 161 -14.39 -12.69 -1.42
CA VAL A 161 -15.05 -13.01 -2.68
C VAL A 161 -15.13 -14.53 -2.72
N THR A 162 -16.29 -15.07 -2.35
CA THR A 162 -16.71 -16.43 -2.73
C THR A 162 -16.93 -16.54 -4.22
#